data_AF-A0A2K2FY67-F1
#
_entry.id   AF-A0A2K2FY67-F1
#
_cell.length_a   1.000
_cell.length_b   1.000
_cell.length_c   1.000
_cell.angle_alpha   90.00
_cell.angle_beta   90.00
_cell.angle_gamma   90.00
#
_symmetry.space_group_name_H-M   'P 1'
#
loop_
_entity.id
_entity.type
_entity.pdbx_description
1 polymer ?
#
loop_
_entity_poly.entity_id
_entity_poly.type
_entity_poly.pdbx_seq_one_letter_code
_entity_poly.pdbx_strand_id
1 'polypeptide(L)'
;MLLGRTDAFRNIGWSIICLSVYMVSFWALATVIREGGPLSLIMPALATIVPIVTIIVAVFVMGEAASWQRLGLLLFACLVIGYAGTV
;
A
#
# COMPACT_ATOMS: atom_id res chain seq x y z
N MET A 1 5.48 0.93 6.31
CA MET A 1 5.47 0.11 7.55
C MET A 1 6.84 -0.29 8.05
N LEU A 2 7.73 -0.84 7.21
CA LEU A 2 9.10 -1.18 7.63
C LEU A 2 9.97 0.08 7.84
N LEU A 3 9.73 1.15 7.06
CA LEU A 3 10.49 2.40 7.13
C LEU A 3 10.44 3.12 8.50
N GLY A 4 9.30 3.02 9.21
CA GLY A 4 9.15 3.58 10.56
C GLY A 4 9.93 2.81 11.63
N ARG A 5 10.20 1.51 11.42
CA ARG A 5 11.04 0.69 12.31
C ARG A 5 12.53 0.74 11.96
N THR A 6 12.88 1.28 10.80
CA THR A 6 14.28 1.38 10.38
C THR A 6 15.05 2.53 11.03
N ASP A 7 14.38 3.44 11.76
CA ASP A 7 14.98 4.63 12.37
C ASP A 7 15.97 5.32 11.42
N ALA A 8 15.51 5.67 10.21
CA ALA A 8 16.34 6.24 9.14
C ALA A 8 17.57 5.38 8.76
N PHE A 9 17.38 4.07 8.56
CA PHE A 9 18.41 3.08 8.20
C PHE A 9 19.40 2.71 9.31
N ARG A 10 19.14 3.10 10.55
CA ARG A 10 20.00 2.79 11.69
C ARG A 10 19.91 1.33 12.13
N ASN A 11 18.78 0.69 11.88
CA ASN A 11 18.57 -0.74 12.10
C ASN A 11 18.73 -1.53 10.79
N ILE A 12 19.96 -1.96 10.50
CA ILE A 12 20.35 -2.67 9.26
C ILE A 12 19.46 -3.88 8.95
N GLY A 13 19.10 -4.68 9.97
CA GLY A 13 18.25 -5.86 9.77
C GLY A 13 16.87 -5.52 9.21
N TRP A 14 16.18 -4.54 9.79
CA TRP A 14 14.87 -4.09 9.32
C TRP A 14 14.96 -3.35 7.98
N SER A 15 16.09 -2.69 7.70
CA SER A 15 16.33 -2.01 6.43
C SER A 15 16.47 -2.99 5.28
N ILE A 16 17.18 -4.10 5.48
CA ILE A 16 17.30 -5.16 4.47
C ILE A 16 15.94 -5.75 4.14
N ILE A 17 15.11 -6.04 5.16
CA ILE A 17 13.75 -6.57 4.97
C ILE A 17 12.87 -5.56 4.20
N CYS A 18 12.97 -4.27 4.53
CA CYS A 18 12.26 -3.22 3.80
C CYS A 18 12.67 -3.19 2.32
N LEU A 19 13.97 -3.28 2.06
CA LEU A 19 14.53 -3.22 0.71
C LEU A 19 14.16 -4.45 -0.11
N SER A 20 14.17 -5.65 0.48
CA SER A 20 13.74 -6.88 -0.19
C SER A 20 12.25 -6.84 -0.55
N VAL A 21 11.39 -6.36 0.35
CA VAL A 21 9.95 -6.22 0.06
C VAL A 21 9.72 -5.20 -1.07
N TYR A 22 10.46 -4.10 -1.09
CA TYR A 22 10.40 -3.13 -2.18
C TYR A 22 10.83 -3.75 -3.52
N MET A 23 11.93 -4.49 -3.54
CA MET A 23 12.41 -5.16 -4.76
C MET A 23 11.40 -6.17 -5.30
N VAL A 24 10.80 -6.99 -4.44
CA VAL A 24 9.74 -7.94 -4.83
C VAL A 24 8.51 -7.21 -5.36
N SER A 25 8.11 -6.11 -4.72
CA SER A 25 6.97 -5.30 -5.16
C SER A 25 7.19 -4.70 -6.55
N PHE A 26 8.39 -4.16 -6.80
CA PHE A 26 8.76 -3.64 -8.12
C PHE A 26 8.84 -4.73 -9.18
N TRP A 27 9.34 -5.91 -8.83
CA TRP A 27 9.39 -7.05 -9.73
C TRP A 27 8.00 -7.55 -10.13
N ALA A 28 7.08 -7.64 -9.16
CA ALA A 28 5.68 -7.98 -9.42
C ALA A 28 5.01 -6.93 -10.33
N LEU A 29 5.21 -5.64 -10.04
CA LEU A 29 4.68 -4.56 -10.87
C LEU A 29 5.23 -4.61 -12.31
N ALA A 30 6.54 -4.82 -12.47
CA ALA A 30 7.17 -4.93 -13.78
C ALA A 30 6.63 -6.13 -14.58
N THR A 31 6.34 -7.24 -13.90
CA THR A 31 5.76 -8.45 -14.53
C THR A 31 4.33 -8.20 -14.99
N VAL A 32 3.52 -7.57 -14.14
CA VAL A 32 2.12 -7.20 -14.47
C VAL A 32 2.07 -6.23 -15.67
N ILE A 33 2.99 -5.28 -15.74
CA ILE A 33 3.11 -4.37 -16.89
C ILE A 33 3.56 -5.13 -18.15
N ARG A 34 4.54 -6.04 -18.01
CA ARG A 34 5.05 -6.86 -19.13
C ARG A 34 3.98 -7.80 -19.71
N GLU A 35 3.08 -8.31 -18.89
CA GLU A 35 1.96 -9.16 -19.34
C GLU A 35 0.86 -8.37 -20.06
N GLY A 36 1.03 -7.06 -20.24
CA GLY A 36 0.07 -6.22 -20.96
C GLY A 36 -1.20 -5.94 -20.15
N GLY A 37 -1.13 -6.07 -18.83
CA GLY A 37 -2.25 -5.76 -17.95
C GLY A 37 -2.70 -4.30 -18.16
N PRO A 38 -4.02 -4.03 -18.22
CA PRO A 38 -4.53 -2.69 -18.40
C PRO A 38 -4.10 -1.82 -17.21
N LEU A 39 -3.12 -0.95 -17.44
CA LEU A 39 -2.63 0.03 -16.46
C LEU A 39 -3.78 0.89 -15.89
N SER A 40 -4.82 1.11 -16.70
CA SER A 40 -6.07 1.78 -16.30
C SER A 40 -6.84 1.04 -15.20
N LEU A 41 -6.67 -0.27 -15.05
CA LEU A 41 -7.31 -1.07 -13.99
C LEU A 41 -6.35 -1.32 -12.81
N ILE A 42 -5.06 -1.53 -13.10
CA ILE A 42 -4.03 -1.79 -12.11
C ILE A 42 -3.80 -0.57 -11.21
N MET A 43 -3.74 0.63 -11.78
CA MET A 43 -3.49 1.85 -11.02
C MET A 43 -4.61 2.14 -9.98
N PRO A 44 -5.91 2.09 -10.33
CA PRO A 44 -7.00 2.21 -9.35
C PRO A 44 -6.99 1.10 -8.30
N ALA A 45 -6.71 -0.15 -8.70
CA ALA A 45 -6.65 -1.27 -7.77
C ALA A 45 -5.52 -1.10 -6.74
N LEU A 46 -4.32 -0.70 -7.18
CA LEU A 46 -3.21 -0.40 -6.28
C LEU A 46 -3.50 0.82 -5.39
N ALA A 47 -4.10 1.87 -5.94
CA ALA A 47 -4.45 3.09 -5.20
C ALA A 47 -5.50 2.87 -4.11
N THR A 48 -6.28 1.79 -4.16
CA THR A 48 -7.26 1.42 -3.13
C THR A 48 -6.74 0.36 -2.16
N ILE A 49 -6.11 -0.70 -2.68
CA ILE A 49 -5.64 -1.83 -1.86
C ILE A 49 -4.49 -1.39 -0.96
N VAL A 50 -3.53 -0.62 -1.46
CA VAL A 50 -2.36 -0.18 -0.67
C VAL A 50 -2.79 0.60 0.58
N PRO A 51 -3.58 1.69 0.51
CA PRO A 51 -3.95 2.44 1.70
C PRO A 51 -4.82 1.62 2.68
N ILE A 52 -5.72 0.76 2.19
CA ILE A 52 -6.52 -0.14 3.03
C ILE A 52 -5.61 -1.07 3.85
N VAL A 53 -4.67 -1.75 3.19
CA VAL A 53 -3.72 -2.66 3.85
C VAL A 53 -2.86 -1.88 4.85
N THR A 54 -2.41 -0.67 4.50
CA THR A 54 -1.63 0.15 5.45
C THR A 54 -2.42 0.58 6.68
N ILE A 55 -3.73 0.83 6.59
CA ILE A 55 -4.54 1.14 7.78
C ILE A 55 -4.75 -0.11 8.63
N ILE A 56 -5.08 -1.24 8.01
CA ILE A 56 -5.28 -2.51 8.72
C ILE A 56 -4.02 -2.83 9.53
N VAL A 57 -2.85 -2.78 8.90
CA VAL A 57 -1.61 -3.09 9.60
C VAL A 57 -1.29 -2.01 10.66
N ALA A 58 -1.68 -0.74 10.49
CA ALA A 58 -1.40 0.32 11.47
C ALA A 58 -2.25 0.11 12.73
N VAL A 59 -3.52 -0.23 12.56
CA VAL A 59 -4.44 -0.52 13.66
C VAL A 59 -4.06 -1.82 14.38
N PHE A 60 -3.84 -2.91 13.63
CA PHE A 60 -3.64 -4.24 14.22
C PHE A 60 -2.19 -4.51 14.67
N VAL A 61 -1.18 -3.95 14.00
CA VAL A 61 0.24 -4.25 14.32
C VAL A 61 0.91 -3.13 15.12
N MET A 62 0.57 -1.86 14.89
CA MET A 62 1.11 -0.74 15.66
C MET A 62 0.24 -0.33 16.86
N GLY A 63 -1.02 -0.80 16.92
CA GLY A 63 -1.92 -0.45 18.01
C GLY A 63 -2.31 1.03 18.04
N GLU A 64 -2.08 1.76 16.94
CA GLU A 64 -2.51 3.15 16.82
C GLU A 64 -4.03 3.21 16.71
N ALA A 65 -4.66 4.07 17.53
CA ALA A 65 -6.08 4.35 17.42
C ALA A 65 -6.34 5.11 16.12
N ALA A 66 -6.75 4.39 15.07
CA ALA A 66 -7.21 5.03 13.85
C ALA A 66 -8.45 5.86 14.17
N SER A 67 -8.36 7.18 13.98
CA SER A 67 -9.51 8.06 14.16
C SER A 67 -10.61 7.68 13.17
N TRP A 68 -11.84 7.62 13.67
CA TRP A 68 -13.01 7.21 12.87
C TRP A 68 -13.19 8.07 11.61
N GLN A 69 -12.77 9.34 11.66
CA GLN A 69 -12.79 10.24 10.50
C GLN A 69 -11.79 9.84 9.40
N ARG A 70 -10.57 9.39 9.76
CA ARG A 70 -9.57 8.95 8.78
C ARG A 70 -10.03 7.70 8.04
N LEU A 71 -10.67 6.79 8.76
CA LEU A 71 -11.19 5.54 8.20
C LEU A 71 -12.37 5.82 7.24
N GLY A 72 -13.27 6.74 7.62
CA GLY A 72 -14.37 7.18 6.75
C GLY A 72 -13.90 7.89 5.47
N LEU A 73 -12.92 8.80 5.58
CA LEU A 73 -12.33 9.46 4.41
C LEU A 73 -11.64 8.45 3.47
N LEU A 74 -10.95 7.45 4.02
CA LEU A 74 -10.25 6.46 3.22
C LEU A 74 -11.22 5.53 2.50
N LEU A 75 -12.28 5.09 3.17
CA LEU A 75 -13.37 4.31 2.57
C LEU A 75 -14.01 5.08 1.41
N PHE A 76 -14.32 6.36 1.63
CA PHE A 76 -14.89 7.22 0.59
C PHE A 76 -13.95 7.37 -0.61
N ALA A 77 -12.67 7.66 -0.37
CA ALA A 77 -11.66 7.76 -1.43
C ALA A 77 -11.53 6.44 -2.20
N CYS A 78 -11.54 5.30 -1.51
CA CYS A 78 -11.47 3.99 -2.15
C CYS A 78 -12.70 3.69 -3.01
N LEU A 79 -13.90 4.05 -2.55
CA LEU A 79 -15.13 3.91 -3.33
C LEU A 79 -15.11 4.78 -4.59
N VAL A 80 -14.64 6.03 -4.49
CA VAL A 80 -14.53 6.95 -5.63
C VAL A 80 -13.54 6.41 -6.67
N ILE A 81 -12.38 5.92 -6.24
CA ILE A 81 -11.37 5.34 -7.14
C ILE A 81 -11.89 4.06 -7.80
N GLY A 82 -12.58 3.20 -7.03
CA GLY A 82 -13.20 1.99 -7.56
C GLY A 82 -14.27 2.29 -8.61
N TYR A 83 -15.12 3.28 -8.35
CA TYR A 83 -16.12 3.75 -9.30
C TYR A 83 -15.47 4.33 -10.57
N ALA A 84 -14.42 5.14 -10.43
CA ALA A 84 -13.67 5.70 -11.55
C ALA A 84 -13.00 4.62 -12.41
N GLY A 85 -12.64 3.45 -11.85
CA GLY A 85 -12.10 2.32 -12.60
C GLY A 85 -13.15 1.51 -13.37
N THR A 86 -14.44 1.75 -13.13
CA THR A 86 -15.55 1.06 -13.82
C THR A 86 -16.20 1.87 -14.95
N VAL A 87 -15.85 3.15 -15.09
CA VAL A 87 -16.39 4.08 -16.10
C VAL A 87 -15.37 4.42 -17.17
#